data_AF-A0A445N162-F1
#
_entry.id   AF-A0A445N162-F1
#
_cell.length_a   1.000
_cell.length_b   1.000
_cell.length_c   1.000
_cell.angle_alpha   90.00
_cell.angle_beta   90.00
_cell.angle_gamma   90.00
#
_symmetry.space_group_name_H-M   'P 1'
#
loop_
_entity.id
_entity.type
_entity.pdbx_description
1 polymer ?
#
loop_
_entity_poly.entity_id
_entity_poly.type
_entity_poly.pdbx_seq_one_letter_code
_entity_poly.pdbx_strand_id
1 'polypeptide(L)'
;MPEQFPLIGLRQNTLDRNPAIRLFGRRLFVDQTVPELLLEFLLVAVSKKRIAGEESPFSTILPEMNRLHSWPTGCGLEYSPKVRLNLKLFAFLGASKLDTRHESHRQHYRALIRDMRSPEKLNPGSLDEDEVLKTLENLFLGFQSVGGQRTWCAASFLPISRQLIADESIWRETAARAKGVENWESALEYFSHTQQVFLARSGALLYLQVCNALRQDQADIQSWADAASLSLTQRESSPSELLAALERALESVLDSCPETVGRLADFLDTGVDSETAKQTDFQAGTDKPRFASCGWCPAESWPEGLLFAIELLRLCEAVIDPIERLEMLEIACAMQVLRSLCAQSARYAQRSAQRTDGIGSLGYVWAISDPAGDQTVVKQISRRNVNAVQRLIFDAVRHPDLHKGLNTLSPKELKNVINDMDKRYGHKLFLTVAKRIGLIVPKRGAGTRFVFNDRLLRFLVLSVLRPGERVTYESFKKLLLAHYGITVDDEGFASSCEWSGTSRLTTLGGKTDEWLTEMLEASGVLIRLSDSCSLVLNPFDGGEVSE
;
A
#
# COMPACT_ATOMS: atom_id res chain seq x y z
N MET A 1 18.17 -0.38 -17.49
CA MET A 1 16.79 -0.56 -17.00
C MET A 1 16.87 -1.63 -15.92
N PRO A 2 16.12 -1.51 -14.81
CA PRO A 2 16.14 -2.54 -13.78
C PRO A 2 15.78 -3.91 -14.33
N GLU A 3 16.40 -4.93 -13.78
CA GLU A 3 15.93 -6.31 -13.92
C GLU A 3 14.56 -6.46 -13.22
N GLN A 4 13.70 -7.30 -13.78
CA GLN A 4 12.34 -7.50 -13.29
C GLN A 4 12.27 -8.69 -12.33
N PHE A 5 11.51 -8.53 -11.26
CA PHE A 5 11.01 -9.64 -10.46
C PHE A 5 9.47 -9.63 -10.41
N PRO A 6 8.79 -10.72 -10.79
CA PRO A 6 9.32 -11.85 -11.55
C PRO A 6 9.73 -11.45 -12.99
N LEU A 7 10.61 -12.24 -13.62
CA LEU A 7 11.15 -11.97 -14.95
C LEU A 7 10.13 -12.33 -16.05
N ILE A 8 9.09 -11.51 -16.20
CA ILE A 8 7.95 -11.75 -17.13
C ILE A 8 8.09 -11.07 -18.48
N GLY A 9 9.11 -10.24 -18.65
CA GLY A 9 9.32 -9.44 -19.85
C GLY A 9 8.36 -8.24 -19.96
N LEU A 10 8.74 -7.28 -20.80
CA LEU A 10 7.89 -6.12 -21.10
C LEU A 10 6.85 -6.49 -22.16
N ARG A 11 5.58 -6.13 -21.93
CA ARG A 11 4.55 -6.29 -22.97
C ARG A 11 4.66 -5.15 -23.97
N GLN A 12 5.11 -5.45 -25.20
CA GLN A 12 5.19 -4.50 -26.29
C GLN A 12 3.79 -3.90 -26.59
N ASN A 13 3.73 -2.60 -26.91
CA ASN A 13 2.49 -1.84 -27.14
C ASN A 13 1.55 -1.65 -25.94
N THR A 14 2.05 -1.83 -24.71
CA THR A 14 1.27 -1.56 -23.48
C THR A 14 1.81 -0.35 -22.70
N LEU A 15 1.24 -0.08 -21.53
CA LEU A 15 1.75 0.91 -20.57
C LEU A 15 3.21 0.64 -20.15
N ASP A 16 3.72 -0.59 -20.29
CA ASP A 16 5.09 -0.98 -19.93
C ASP A 16 6.18 -0.22 -20.71
N ARG A 17 5.81 0.53 -21.76
CA ARG A 17 6.73 1.46 -22.45
C ARG A 17 6.99 2.76 -21.68
N ASN A 18 6.17 3.10 -20.69
CA ASN A 18 6.34 4.31 -19.88
C ASN A 18 7.64 4.21 -19.05
N PRO A 19 8.58 5.16 -19.16
CA PRO A 19 9.85 5.13 -18.43
C PRO A 19 9.70 5.04 -16.91
N ALA A 20 8.67 5.66 -16.33
CA ALA A 20 8.42 5.56 -14.89
C ALA A 20 7.97 4.15 -14.49
N ILE A 21 7.15 3.49 -15.32
CA ILE A 21 6.79 2.07 -15.10
C ILE A 21 8.02 1.19 -15.24
N ARG A 22 8.89 1.46 -16.23
CA ARG A 22 10.16 0.75 -16.42
C ARG A 22 11.14 0.94 -15.27
N LEU A 23 11.07 2.05 -14.54
CA LEU A 23 11.96 2.33 -13.43
C LEU A 23 11.43 1.76 -12.11
N PHE A 24 10.16 1.99 -11.80
CA PHE A 24 9.59 1.72 -10.48
C PHE A 24 8.80 0.40 -10.39
N GLY A 25 8.60 -0.29 -11.51
CA GLY A 25 7.75 -1.47 -11.58
C GLY A 25 6.36 -1.19 -12.12
N ARG A 26 5.59 -2.26 -12.28
CA ARG A 26 4.32 -2.23 -13.00
C ARG A 26 3.21 -1.58 -12.19
N ARG A 27 3.08 -0.28 -12.44
CA ARG A 27 1.91 0.59 -12.21
C ARG A 27 1.74 1.09 -10.77
N LEU A 28 2.64 1.97 -10.34
CA LEU A 28 2.37 2.92 -9.26
C LEU A 28 1.62 4.15 -9.80
N PHE A 29 0.38 4.43 -9.37
CA PHE A 29 -0.51 5.36 -10.06
C PHE A 29 -1.08 6.48 -9.17
N VAL A 30 -1.06 7.74 -9.65
CA VAL A 30 -1.43 8.92 -8.83
C VAL A 30 -2.87 8.93 -8.32
N ASP A 31 -3.82 8.36 -9.06
CA ASP A 31 -5.23 8.38 -8.66
C ASP A 31 -5.59 7.28 -7.66
N GLN A 32 -4.71 6.29 -7.44
CA GLN A 32 -4.90 5.26 -6.42
C GLN A 32 -4.76 5.88 -5.02
N THR A 33 -5.79 5.75 -4.21
CA THR A 33 -5.84 6.23 -2.83
C THR A 33 -5.00 5.34 -1.90
N VAL A 34 -4.71 5.83 -0.70
CA VAL A 34 -3.90 5.09 0.28
C VAL A 34 -4.58 3.78 0.74
N PRO A 35 -5.88 3.77 1.08
CA PRO A 35 -6.58 2.52 1.41
C PRO A 35 -6.56 1.48 0.28
N GLU A 36 -6.62 1.93 -0.98
CA GLU A 36 -6.55 1.04 -2.14
C GLU A 36 -5.20 0.35 -2.32
N LEU A 37 -4.11 0.90 -1.76
CA LEU A 37 -2.82 0.21 -1.74
C LEU A 37 -2.88 -1.01 -0.82
N LEU A 38 -3.40 -0.83 0.39
CA LEU A 38 -3.54 -1.91 1.38
C LEU A 38 -4.57 -2.95 0.92
N LEU A 39 -5.73 -2.51 0.44
CA LEU A 39 -6.78 -3.40 -0.05
C LEU A 39 -6.27 -4.32 -1.16
N GLU A 40 -5.53 -3.78 -2.12
CA GLU A 40 -5.00 -4.56 -3.22
C GLU A 40 -3.85 -5.48 -2.78
N PHE A 41 -2.99 -5.04 -1.85
CA PHE A 41 -1.97 -5.89 -1.24
C PHE A 41 -2.62 -7.10 -0.54
N LEU A 42 -3.63 -6.86 0.30
CA LEU A 42 -4.33 -7.91 1.03
C LEU A 42 -5.19 -8.77 0.10
N LEU A 43 -5.74 -8.22 -0.98
CA LEU A 43 -6.47 -8.99 -2.00
C LEU A 43 -5.57 -10.06 -2.61
N VAL A 44 -4.32 -9.74 -2.96
CA VAL A 44 -3.36 -10.74 -3.43
C VAL A 44 -3.05 -11.75 -2.32
N ALA A 45 -2.81 -11.27 -1.10
CA ALA A 45 -2.48 -12.09 0.06
C ALA A 45 -3.56 -13.15 0.36
N VAL A 46 -4.84 -12.79 0.38
CA VAL A 46 -5.94 -13.72 0.73
C VAL A 46 -6.45 -14.57 -0.44
N SER A 47 -6.12 -14.20 -1.67
CA SER A 47 -6.59 -14.93 -2.85
C SER A 47 -5.87 -16.26 -3.04
N LYS A 48 -6.52 -17.22 -3.69
CA LYS A 48 -5.80 -18.37 -4.26
C LYS A 48 -4.81 -17.87 -5.29
N LYS A 49 -3.57 -18.35 -5.24
CA LYS A 49 -2.46 -17.89 -6.08
C LYS A 49 -1.89 -19.04 -6.89
N ARG A 50 -1.24 -18.73 -8.01
CA ARG A 50 -0.42 -19.67 -8.77
C ARG A 50 0.70 -18.93 -9.48
N ILE A 51 1.80 -19.61 -9.77
CA ILE A 51 2.76 -19.12 -10.74
C ILE A 51 2.21 -19.47 -12.13
N ALA A 52 2.23 -18.51 -13.06
CA ALA A 52 1.70 -18.72 -14.40
C ALA A 52 2.33 -19.97 -15.05
N GLY A 53 1.49 -20.87 -15.57
CA GLY A 53 1.92 -22.15 -16.12
C GLY A 53 1.82 -23.34 -15.15
N GLU A 54 1.66 -23.10 -13.84
CA GLU A 54 1.36 -24.16 -12.89
C GLU A 54 -0.14 -24.51 -12.88
N GLU A 55 -0.42 -25.82 -12.81
CA GLU A 55 -1.80 -26.32 -12.74
C GLU A 55 -2.39 -26.21 -11.32
N SER A 56 -1.56 -26.41 -10.29
CA SER A 56 -2.01 -26.45 -8.89
C SER A 56 -1.85 -25.09 -8.21
N PRO A 57 -2.94 -24.39 -7.87
CA PRO A 57 -2.86 -23.16 -7.07
C PRO A 57 -2.52 -23.47 -5.60
N PHE A 58 -2.00 -22.46 -4.90
CA PHE A 58 -1.76 -22.45 -3.46
C PHE A 58 -2.59 -21.36 -2.76
N SER A 59 -2.80 -21.50 -1.45
CA SER A 59 -3.66 -20.60 -0.67
C SER A 59 -2.95 -19.93 0.52
N THR A 60 -1.66 -20.19 0.72
CA THR A 60 -0.84 -19.50 1.72
C THR A 60 -0.80 -18.00 1.46
N ILE A 61 -0.58 -17.21 2.51
CA ILE A 61 -0.52 -15.74 2.38
C ILE A 61 0.66 -15.33 1.50
N LEU A 62 1.84 -15.94 1.70
CA LEU A 62 3.04 -15.71 0.91
C LEU A 62 3.42 -17.01 0.15
N PRO A 63 4.16 -16.94 -0.97
CA PRO A 63 4.67 -18.13 -1.63
C PRO A 63 5.76 -18.77 -0.76
N GLU A 64 5.75 -20.09 -0.63
CA GLU A 64 6.77 -20.85 0.10
C GLU A 64 8.20 -20.56 -0.39
N MET A 65 9.19 -20.67 0.50
CA MET A 65 10.61 -20.40 0.19
C MET A 65 11.12 -21.09 -1.08
N ASN A 66 10.78 -22.36 -1.28
CA ASN A 66 11.19 -23.10 -2.47
C ASN A 66 10.69 -22.44 -3.76
N ARG A 67 9.43 -21.97 -3.77
CA ARG A 67 8.82 -21.28 -4.92
C ARG A 67 9.45 -19.91 -5.15
N LEU A 68 9.79 -19.19 -4.08
CA LEU A 68 10.47 -17.88 -4.16
C LEU A 68 11.86 -18.00 -4.79
N HIS A 69 12.64 -19.01 -4.40
CA HIS A 69 13.98 -19.23 -4.94
C HIS A 69 13.97 -19.82 -6.36
N SER A 70 13.00 -20.69 -6.69
CA SER A 70 12.92 -21.37 -7.99
C SER A 70 11.93 -20.71 -8.94
N TRP A 71 11.77 -19.38 -8.89
CA TRP A 71 10.76 -18.68 -9.70
C TRP A 71 11.07 -18.81 -11.21
N PRO A 72 10.19 -19.42 -12.03
CA PRO A 72 10.48 -19.66 -13.44
C PRO A 72 10.45 -18.39 -14.29
N THR A 73 11.39 -18.29 -15.23
CA THR A 73 11.45 -17.20 -16.21
C THR A 73 10.21 -17.18 -17.10
N GLY A 74 9.68 -15.99 -17.38
CA GLY A 74 8.49 -15.78 -18.22
C GLY A 74 7.17 -15.96 -17.46
N CYS A 75 7.20 -16.40 -16.20
CA CYS A 75 6.01 -16.73 -15.43
C CYS A 75 5.72 -15.67 -14.36
N GLY A 76 4.56 -15.02 -14.44
CA GLY A 76 4.10 -14.05 -13.43
C GLY A 76 3.36 -14.71 -12.27
N LEU A 77 3.21 -13.97 -11.17
CA LEU A 77 2.25 -14.35 -10.14
C LEU A 77 0.83 -14.08 -10.64
N GLU A 78 -0.05 -15.04 -10.49
CA GLU A 78 -1.48 -14.88 -10.73
C GLU A 78 -2.25 -15.16 -9.44
N TYR A 79 -3.36 -14.46 -9.25
CA TYR A 79 -4.25 -14.62 -8.10
C TYR A 79 -5.70 -14.64 -8.55
N SER A 80 -6.56 -15.30 -7.79
CA SER A 80 -7.99 -15.43 -8.06
C SER A 80 -8.79 -14.59 -7.07
N PRO A 81 -9.07 -13.31 -7.41
CA PRO A 81 -9.79 -12.42 -6.52
C PRO A 81 -11.30 -12.61 -6.62
N LYS A 82 -11.98 -12.52 -5.48
CA LYS A 82 -13.45 -12.55 -5.41
C LYS A 82 -14.04 -11.16 -5.56
N VAL A 83 -15.01 -10.97 -6.44
CA VAL A 83 -15.65 -9.67 -6.71
C VAL A 83 -16.59 -9.25 -5.58
N ARG A 84 -17.23 -10.23 -4.95
CA ARG A 84 -18.23 -10.06 -3.90
C ARG A 84 -19.38 -9.13 -4.27
N LEU A 85 -19.93 -9.34 -5.47
CA LEU A 85 -20.82 -8.37 -6.11
C LEU A 85 -22.17 -8.26 -5.38
N ASN A 86 -22.72 -9.38 -4.90
CA ASN A 86 -23.98 -9.39 -4.15
C ASN A 86 -23.82 -8.68 -2.81
N LEU A 87 -22.72 -8.92 -2.09
CA LEU A 87 -22.42 -8.21 -0.85
C LEU A 87 -22.27 -6.70 -1.07
N LYS A 88 -21.55 -6.27 -2.11
CA LYS A 88 -21.45 -4.86 -2.48
C LYS A 88 -22.80 -4.25 -2.85
N LEU A 89 -23.63 -4.99 -3.58
CA LEU A 89 -24.96 -4.53 -3.97
C LEU A 89 -25.82 -4.31 -2.73
N PHE A 90 -25.83 -5.27 -1.82
CA PHE A 90 -26.56 -5.20 -0.55
C PHE A 90 -26.10 -4.01 0.30
N ALA A 91 -24.79 -3.86 0.50
CA ALA A 91 -24.24 -2.86 1.41
C ALA A 91 -24.26 -1.42 0.87
N PHE A 92 -24.07 -1.23 -0.45
CA PHE A 92 -23.76 0.10 -0.99
C PHE A 92 -24.83 0.67 -1.92
N LEU A 93 -25.75 -0.13 -2.46
CA LEU A 93 -26.76 0.40 -3.38
C LEU A 93 -27.66 1.44 -2.71
N GLY A 94 -28.09 1.18 -1.47
CA GLY A 94 -28.96 2.08 -0.69
C GLY A 94 -28.35 3.47 -0.47
N ALA A 95 -27.02 3.54 -0.30
CA ALA A 95 -26.27 4.78 -0.07
C ALA A 95 -25.72 5.43 -1.37
N SER A 96 -25.75 4.75 -2.51
CA SER A 96 -25.17 5.27 -3.76
C SER A 96 -26.01 6.38 -4.39
N LYS A 97 -25.43 7.18 -5.28
CA LYS A 97 -26.18 8.22 -5.99
C LYS A 97 -27.27 7.61 -6.88
N LEU A 98 -28.48 8.19 -6.88
CA LEU A 98 -29.64 7.64 -7.59
C LEU A 98 -29.42 7.48 -9.10
N ASP A 99 -28.71 8.41 -9.72
CA ASP A 99 -28.36 8.40 -11.14
C ASP A 99 -27.43 7.24 -11.53
N THR A 100 -26.69 6.67 -10.58
CA THR A 100 -25.80 5.51 -10.79
C THR A 100 -26.50 4.16 -10.66
N ARG A 101 -27.78 4.14 -10.27
CA ARG A 101 -28.55 2.91 -10.01
C ARG A 101 -29.31 2.48 -11.26
N HIS A 102 -28.70 1.60 -12.04
CA HIS A 102 -29.36 0.95 -13.17
C HIS A 102 -30.56 0.10 -12.72
N GLU A 103 -31.62 0.01 -13.53
CA GLU A 103 -32.86 -0.67 -13.11
C GLU A 103 -32.64 -2.17 -12.85
N SER A 104 -31.81 -2.85 -13.66
CA SER A 104 -31.45 -4.26 -13.40
C SER A 104 -30.79 -4.47 -12.03
N HIS A 105 -29.98 -3.52 -11.55
CA HIS A 105 -29.35 -3.59 -10.24
C HIS A 105 -30.40 -3.45 -9.12
N ARG A 106 -31.37 -2.56 -9.31
CA ARG A 106 -32.48 -2.36 -8.36
C ARG A 106 -33.39 -3.57 -8.30
N GLN A 107 -33.67 -4.18 -9.45
CA GLN A 107 -34.44 -5.42 -9.54
C GLN A 107 -33.72 -6.57 -8.81
N HIS A 108 -32.42 -6.76 -9.07
CA HIS A 108 -31.63 -7.79 -8.39
C HIS A 108 -31.56 -7.56 -6.88
N TYR A 109 -31.34 -6.32 -6.44
CA TYR A 109 -31.37 -5.99 -5.01
C TYR A 109 -32.71 -6.34 -4.35
N ARG A 110 -33.84 -6.03 -5.00
CA ARG A 110 -35.17 -6.43 -4.50
C ARG A 110 -35.33 -7.96 -4.47
N ALA A 111 -34.79 -8.67 -5.46
CA ALA A 111 -34.81 -10.13 -5.49
C ALA A 111 -34.00 -10.72 -4.32
N LEU A 112 -32.77 -10.22 -4.09
CA LEU A 112 -31.95 -10.63 -2.94
C LEU A 112 -32.69 -10.41 -1.61
N ILE A 113 -33.30 -9.24 -1.42
CA ILE A 113 -34.06 -8.93 -0.20
C ILE A 113 -35.23 -9.88 -0.02
N ARG A 114 -36.01 -10.13 -1.08
CA ARG A 114 -37.12 -11.10 -1.05
C ARG A 114 -36.62 -12.50 -0.69
N ASP A 115 -35.53 -12.95 -1.31
CA ASP A 115 -35.03 -14.30 -1.13
C ASP A 115 -34.42 -14.48 0.27
N MET A 116 -33.81 -13.43 0.84
CA MET A 116 -33.36 -13.42 2.24
C MET A 116 -34.50 -13.57 3.24
N ARG A 117 -35.67 -12.97 2.97
CA ARG A 117 -36.87 -13.13 3.81
C ARG A 117 -37.49 -14.52 3.77
N SER A 118 -36.99 -15.43 2.92
CA SER A 118 -37.48 -16.81 2.95
C SER A 118 -37.25 -17.44 4.35
N PRO A 119 -38.22 -18.20 4.89
CA PRO A 119 -38.10 -18.83 6.22
C PRO A 119 -36.89 -19.77 6.35
N GLU A 120 -36.37 -20.26 5.23
CA GLU A 120 -35.17 -21.10 5.17
C GLU A 120 -33.88 -20.31 5.41
N LYS A 121 -33.87 -19.01 5.09
CA LYS A 121 -32.69 -18.14 5.16
C LYS A 121 -32.71 -17.17 6.32
N LEU A 122 -33.89 -16.67 6.70
CA LEU A 122 -34.05 -15.74 7.82
C LEU A 122 -35.14 -16.23 8.76
N ASN A 123 -34.76 -16.39 10.03
CA ASN A 123 -35.69 -16.54 11.13
C ASN A 123 -35.49 -15.33 12.07
N PRO A 124 -36.37 -14.32 12.03
CA PRO A 124 -36.20 -13.09 12.80
C PRO A 124 -36.48 -13.30 14.30
N GLY A 125 -36.99 -14.47 14.71
CA GLY A 125 -37.37 -14.74 16.09
C GLY A 125 -38.48 -13.78 16.55
N SER A 126 -38.17 -12.94 17.53
CA SER A 126 -39.08 -11.90 18.03
C SER A 126 -38.87 -10.53 17.38
N LEU A 127 -37.86 -10.37 16.53
CA LEU A 127 -37.58 -9.11 15.83
C LEU A 127 -38.45 -8.99 14.58
N ASP A 128 -38.56 -7.77 14.08
CA ASP A 128 -39.15 -7.51 12.77
C ASP A 128 -38.13 -7.80 11.65
N GLU A 129 -38.56 -8.42 10.55
CA GLU A 129 -37.67 -8.77 9.42
C GLU A 129 -37.00 -7.54 8.80
N ASP A 130 -37.72 -6.41 8.70
CA ASP A 130 -37.17 -5.18 8.14
C ASP A 130 -36.15 -4.55 9.08
N GLU A 131 -36.36 -4.68 10.39
CA GLU A 131 -35.37 -4.26 11.39
C GLU A 131 -34.06 -5.06 11.26
N VAL A 132 -34.15 -6.39 11.09
CA VAL A 132 -32.96 -7.24 10.90
C VAL A 132 -32.22 -6.86 9.62
N LEU A 133 -32.92 -6.76 8.49
CA LEU A 133 -32.31 -6.42 7.21
C LEU A 133 -31.67 -5.03 7.23
N LYS A 134 -32.34 -4.05 7.81
CA LYS A 134 -31.80 -2.68 7.96
C LYS A 134 -30.59 -2.66 8.87
N THR A 135 -30.57 -3.47 9.92
CA THR A 135 -29.41 -3.61 10.81
C THR A 135 -28.21 -4.20 10.06
N LEU A 136 -28.43 -5.23 9.24
CA LEU A 136 -27.40 -5.82 8.39
C LEU A 136 -26.87 -4.82 7.34
N GLU A 137 -27.76 -4.07 6.67
CA GLU A 137 -27.35 -3.04 5.71
C GLU A 137 -26.51 -1.96 6.38
N ASN A 138 -26.94 -1.45 7.55
CA ASN A 138 -26.19 -0.46 8.31
C ASN A 138 -24.83 -0.99 8.79
N LEU A 139 -24.76 -2.25 9.22
CA LEU A 139 -23.50 -2.89 9.63
C LEU A 139 -22.48 -2.91 8.49
N PHE A 140 -22.86 -3.43 7.32
CA PHE A 140 -21.93 -3.53 6.19
C PHE A 140 -21.65 -2.18 5.51
N LEU A 141 -22.61 -1.26 5.52
CA LEU A 141 -22.36 0.13 5.12
C LEU A 141 -21.36 0.81 6.07
N GLY A 142 -21.41 0.50 7.36
CA GLY A 142 -20.45 0.96 8.36
C GLY A 142 -19.01 0.50 8.10
N PHE A 143 -18.83 -0.59 7.36
CA PHE A 143 -17.51 -1.05 6.89
C PHE A 143 -17.08 -0.44 5.57
N GLN A 144 -17.74 0.60 5.04
CA GLN A 144 -17.26 1.29 3.85
C GLN A 144 -15.90 1.98 4.11
N SER A 145 -14.90 1.64 3.30
CA SER A 145 -13.56 2.27 3.34
C SER A 145 -13.48 3.44 2.37
N VAL A 146 -13.50 3.16 1.06
CA VAL A 146 -13.32 4.15 0.00
C VAL A 146 -14.37 4.00 -1.09
N GLY A 147 -14.54 5.07 -1.85
CA GLY A 147 -15.41 5.05 -3.03
C GLY A 147 -16.87 5.41 -2.76
N GLY A 148 -17.22 5.99 -1.61
CA GLY A 148 -18.60 6.40 -1.29
C GLY A 148 -19.22 7.42 -2.26
N GLN A 149 -18.41 8.07 -3.11
CA GLN A 149 -18.88 8.99 -4.17
C GLN A 149 -18.91 8.35 -5.57
N ARG A 150 -18.49 7.08 -5.70
CA ARG A 150 -18.47 6.29 -6.93
C ARG A 150 -19.78 5.51 -7.09
N THR A 151 -19.94 4.83 -8.21
CA THR A 151 -20.96 3.78 -8.36
C THR A 151 -20.76 2.71 -7.30
N TRP A 152 -21.85 2.17 -6.73
CA TRP A 152 -21.84 1.24 -5.61
C TRP A 152 -20.87 0.05 -5.79
N CYS A 153 -20.75 -0.50 -7.00
CA CYS A 153 -19.90 -1.64 -7.30
C CYS A 153 -18.38 -1.33 -7.22
N ALA A 154 -18.04 -0.04 -7.33
CA ALA A 154 -16.68 0.48 -7.26
C ALA A 154 -16.28 0.98 -5.86
N ALA A 155 -17.18 0.87 -4.87
CA ALA A 155 -16.85 1.06 -3.47
C ALA A 155 -16.16 -0.19 -2.90
N SER A 156 -15.38 0.01 -1.84
CA SER A 156 -14.64 -1.06 -1.16
C SER A 156 -14.90 -1.04 0.35
N PHE A 157 -14.91 -2.21 0.96
CA PHE A 157 -15.01 -2.35 2.41
C PHE A 157 -13.64 -2.12 3.07
N LEU A 158 -13.64 -1.89 4.39
CA LEU A 158 -12.46 -1.98 5.24
C LEU A 158 -11.99 -3.45 5.29
N PRO A 159 -10.69 -3.73 5.14
CA PRO A 159 -10.17 -5.10 5.11
C PRO A 159 -10.00 -5.70 6.52
N ILE A 160 -11.03 -5.60 7.35
CA ILE A 160 -11.04 -6.16 8.72
C ILE A 160 -11.21 -7.68 8.75
N SER A 161 -11.63 -8.28 7.63
CA SER A 161 -11.74 -9.74 7.47
C SER A 161 -11.52 -10.16 6.02
N ARG A 162 -11.15 -11.43 5.82
CA ARG A 162 -10.97 -12.04 4.49
C ARG A 162 -12.24 -11.93 3.63
N GLN A 163 -13.41 -11.94 4.27
CA GLN A 163 -14.71 -11.86 3.63
C GLN A 163 -15.10 -10.46 3.16
N LEU A 164 -14.43 -9.41 3.65
CA LEU A 164 -14.66 -8.03 3.24
C LEU A 164 -13.64 -7.53 2.21
N ILE A 165 -12.61 -8.32 1.91
CA ILE A 165 -11.67 -8.02 0.83
C ILE A 165 -12.28 -8.47 -0.50
N ALA A 166 -12.47 -7.52 -1.41
CA ALA A 166 -13.17 -7.71 -2.68
C ALA A 166 -12.44 -7.05 -3.86
N ASP A 167 -12.50 -7.69 -5.03
CA ASP A 167 -11.97 -7.17 -6.29
C ASP A 167 -12.71 -5.93 -6.76
N GLU A 168 -12.08 -5.18 -7.66
CA GLU A 168 -12.72 -4.06 -8.33
C GLU A 168 -13.86 -4.54 -9.25
N SER A 169 -14.96 -3.77 -9.26
CA SER A 169 -16.01 -3.92 -10.24
C SER A 169 -16.42 -2.56 -10.80
N ILE A 170 -16.31 -2.39 -12.12
CA ILE A 170 -16.67 -1.16 -12.83
C ILE A 170 -17.88 -1.39 -13.72
N TRP A 171 -18.97 -0.69 -13.43
CA TRP A 171 -20.18 -0.70 -14.26
C TRP A 171 -19.96 0.07 -15.57
N ARG A 172 -20.03 -0.63 -16.72
CA ARG A 172 -19.88 -0.03 -18.06
C ARG A 172 -21.19 0.54 -18.58
N GLU A 173 -21.70 1.55 -17.90
CA GLU A 173 -23.03 2.12 -18.12
C GLU A 173 -23.34 2.46 -19.59
N THR A 174 -22.44 3.17 -20.27
CA THR A 174 -22.66 3.57 -21.67
C THR A 174 -22.83 2.37 -22.59
N ALA A 175 -22.04 1.32 -22.39
CA ALA A 175 -22.12 0.10 -23.19
C ALA A 175 -23.41 -0.68 -22.88
N ALA A 176 -23.80 -0.76 -21.60
CA ALA A 176 -25.03 -1.43 -21.17
C ALA A 176 -26.27 -0.73 -21.73
N ARG A 177 -26.34 0.61 -21.63
CA ARG A 177 -27.44 1.42 -22.19
C ARG A 177 -27.55 1.26 -23.69
N ALA A 178 -26.43 1.27 -24.42
CA ALA A 178 -26.42 1.10 -25.87
C ALA A 178 -26.92 -0.28 -26.31
N LYS A 179 -26.85 -1.28 -25.43
CA LYS A 179 -27.28 -2.65 -25.68
C LYS A 179 -28.65 -2.98 -25.11
N GLY A 180 -29.31 -2.03 -24.45
CA GLY A 180 -30.65 -2.23 -23.88
C GLY A 180 -30.66 -3.32 -22.81
N VAL A 181 -29.66 -3.33 -21.92
CA VAL A 181 -29.64 -4.26 -20.78
C VAL A 181 -30.85 -4.01 -19.89
N GLU A 182 -31.63 -5.04 -19.59
CA GLU A 182 -32.87 -4.92 -18.81
C GLU A 182 -32.90 -5.80 -17.56
N ASN A 183 -32.18 -6.92 -17.53
CA ASN A 183 -32.15 -7.88 -16.42
C ASN A 183 -30.74 -8.06 -15.82
N TRP A 184 -30.64 -8.78 -14.71
CA TRP A 184 -29.39 -8.93 -13.98
C TRP A 184 -28.38 -9.80 -14.72
N GLU A 185 -28.82 -10.91 -15.29
CA GLU A 185 -27.98 -11.88 -15.98
C GLU A 185 -27.25 -11.22 -17.16
N SER A 186 -27.96 -10.44 -17.97
CA SER A 186 -27.34 -9.67 -19.06
C SER A 186 -26.48 -8.50 -18.55
N ALA A 187 -26.75 -7.96 -17.35
CA ALA A 187 -25.94 -6.90 -16.76
C ALA A 187 -24.56 -7.40 -16.30
N LEU A 188 -24.42 -8.68 -15.94
CA LEU A 188 -23.15 -9.26 -15.48
C LEU A 188 -22.02 -9.10 -16.50
N GLU A 189 -22.31 -9.14 -17.80
CA GLU A 189 -21.34 -8.93 -18.88
C GLU A 189 -20.76 -7.49 -18.94
N TYR A 190 -21.40 -6.53 -18.27
CA TYR A 190 -21.03 -5.12 -18.29
C TYR A 190 -20.36 -4.67 -16.99
N PHE A 191 -20.19 -5.56 -16.01
CA PHE A 191 -19.25 -5.35 -14.92
C PHE A 191 -17.84 -5.75 -15.37
N SER A 192 -16.90 -4.82 -15.23
CA SER A 192 -15.52 -5.03 -15.61
C SER A 192 -14.64 -5.19 -14.39
N HIS A 193 -13.88 -6.28 -14.37
CA HIS A 193 -12.93 -6.64 -13.31
C HIS A 193 -11.47 -6.54 -13.77
N THR A 194 -11.24 -6.03 -14.98
CA THR A 194 -9.91 -5.96 -15.62
C THR A 194 -9.48 -4.54 -15.96
N GLN A 195 -10.39 -3.56 -15.86
CA GLN A 195 -10.07 -2.15 -16.11
C GLN A 195 -9.08 -1.61 -15.07
N GLN A 196 -9.16 -2.08 -13.82
CA GLN A 196 -8.21 -1.77 -12.74
C GLN A 196 -8.04 -0.26 -12.60
N VAL A 197 -9.14 0.47 -12.50
CA VAL A 197 -9.16 1.94 -12.50
C VAL A 197 -8.66 2.47 -11.15
N PHE A 198 -9.07 1.83 -10.07
CA PHE A 198 -8.83 2.16 -8.67
C PHE A 198 -7.89 1.15 -8.00
N LEU A 199 -8.14 -0.16 -8.17
CA LEU A 199 -7.17 -1.21 -7.82
C LEU A 199 -6.13 -1.31 -8.95
N ALA A 200 -5.27 -0.31 -9.01
CA ALA A 200 -4.42 -0.01 -10.14
C ALA A 200 -3.10 -0.82 -10.18
N ARG A 201 -3.04 -1.99 -9.53
CA ARG A 201 -1.86 -2.88 -9.37
C ARG A 201 -0.75 -2.38 -8.46
N SER A 202 -0.84 -1.20 -7.85
CA SER A 202 0.20 -0.74 -6.93
C SER A 202 0.29 -1.60 -5.67
N GLY A 203 -0.82 -2.07 -5.09
CA GLY A 203 -0.77 -2.95 -3.91
C GLY A 203 -0.22 -4.33 -4.25
N ALA A 204 -0.55 -4.85 -5.44
CA ALA A 204 0.04 -6.07 -5.97
C ALA A 204 1.56 -5.92 -6.23
N LEU A 205 2.02 -4.72 -6.60
CA LEU A 205 3.44 -4.40 -6.71
C LEU A 205 4.12 -4.43 -5.33
N LEU A 206 3.50 -3.84 -4.30
CA LEU A 206 4.02 -3.88 -2.92
C LEU A 206 4.14 -5.33 -2.42
N TYR A 207 3.16 -6.18 -2.74
CA TYR A 207 3.22 -7.62 -2.44
C TYR A 207 4.43 -8.29 -3.11
N LEU A 208 4.69 -7.97 -4.38
CA LEU A 208 5.87 -8.49 -5.08
C LEU A 208 7.19 -7.96 -4.50
N GLN A 209 7.23 -6.75 -3.94
CA GLN A 209 8.42 -6.24 -3.26
C GLN A 209 8.75 -7.04 -1.99
N VAL A 210 7.72 -7.45 -1.23
CA VAL A 210 7.90 -8.37 -0.08
C VAL A 210 8.44 -9.71 -0.56
N CYS A 211 7.85 -10.30 -1.61
CA CYS A 211 8.35 -11.54 -2.20
C CYS A 211 9.81 -11.40 -2.71
N ASN A 212 10.14 -10.25 -3.31
CA ASN A 212 11.49 -9.96 -3.80
C ASN A 212 12.52 -9.83 -2.67
N ALA A 213 12.11 -9.41 -1.48
CA ALA A 213 12.96 -9.38 -0.30
C ALA A 213 13.14 -10.78 0.30
N LEU A 214 12.05 -11.55 0.42
CA LEU A 214 12.07 -12.88 1.03
C LEU A 214 12.82 -13.94 0.19
N ARG A 215 13.04 -13.71 -1.10
CA ARG A 215 13.85 -14.61 -1.94
C ARG A 215 15.37 -14.41 -1.81
N GLN A 216 15.81 -13.36 -1.12
CA GLN A 216 17.24 -13.04 -1.00
C GLN A 216 17.91 -13.99 -0.02
N ASP A 217 19.22 -14.16 -0.16
CA ASP A 217 20.00 -14.96 0.77
C ASP A 217 20.19 -14.22 2.10
N GLN A 218 20.16 -14.98 3.20
CA GLN A 218 20.35 -14.43 4.55
C GLN A 218 21.67 -13.66 4.69
N ALA A 219 22.73 -14.11 4.03
CA ALA A 219 24.04 -13.46 4.06
C ALA A 219 24.00 -12.06 3.42
N ASP A 220 23.29 -11.91 2.30
CA ASP A 220 23.14 -10.62 1.61
C ASP A 220 22.30 -9.66 2.44
N ILE A 221 21.23 -10.17 3.05
CA ILE A 221 20.40 -9.40 3.99
C ILE A 221 21.23 -8.89 5.16
N GLN A 222 22.00 -9.76 5.81
CA GLN A 222 22.82 -9.38 6.97
C GLN A 222 23.90 -8.37 6.57
N SER A 223 24.61 -8.61 5.47
CA SER A 223 25.65 -7.69 4.98
C SER A 223 25.08 -6.31 4.66
N TRP A 224 23.88 -6.24 4.07
CA TRP A 224 23.23 -4.97 3.79
C TRP A 224 22.72 -4.29 5.08
N ALA A 225 22.13 -5.06 5.99
CA ALA A 225 21.61 -4.55 7.26
C ALA A 225 22.73 -3.94 8.13
N ASP A 226 23.88 -4.61 8.21
CA ASP A 226 25.06 -4.12 8.92
C ASP A 226 25.57 -2.81 8.29
N ALA A 227 25.68 -2.77 6.95
CA ALA A 227 26.08 -1.57 6.23
C ALA A 227 25.07 -0.41 6.38
N ALA A 228 23.79 -0.73 6.54
CA ALA A 228 22.72 0.22 6.81
C ALA A 228 22.61 0.61 8.29
N SER A 229 23.44 0.03 9.18
CA SER A 229 23.35 0.22 10.63
C SER A 229 21.97 -0.13 11.20
N LEU A 230 21.31 -1.13 10.61
CA LEU A 230 20.04 -1.66 11.11
C LEU A 230 20.32 -2.64 12.24
N SER A 231 19.56 -2.52 13.32
CA SER A 231 19.57 -3.51 14.41
C SER A 231 18.49 -4.55 14.13
N LEU A 232 18.76 -5.52 13.24
CA LEU A 232 17.82 -6.61 12.94
C LEU A 232 18.04 -7.80 13.90
N THR A 233 16.95 -8.42 14.32
CA THR A 233 17.00 -9.72 15.02
C THR A 233 17.25 -10.85 14.02
N GLN A 234 17.64 -12.02 14.51
CA GLN A 234 17.71 -13.25 13.70
C GLN A 234 16.41 -13.52 12.94
N ARG A 235 15.27 -13.30 13.61
CA ARG A 235 13.93 -13.47 13.02
C ARG A 235 13.66 -12.50 11.86
N GLU A 236 14.24 -11.30 11.90
CA GLU A 236 14.09 -10.27 10.87
C GLU A 236 15.13 -10.38 9.75
N SER A 237 16.30 -10.96 10.02
CA SER A 237 17.37 -11.14 9.02
C SER A 237 17.33 -12.50 8.31
N SER A 238 16.66 -13.50 8.88
CA SER A 238 16.42 -14.80 8.25
C SER A 238 15.15 -14.76 7.37
N PRO A 239 15.25 -14.96 6.04
CA PRO A 239 14.09 -14.93 5.15
C PRO A 239 13.01 -15.94 5.52
N SER A 240 13.38 -17.15 5.93
CA SER A 240 12.42 -18.21 6.28
C SER A 240 11.70 -17.92 7.58
N GLU A 241 12.41 -17.43 8.60
CA GLU A 241 11.80 -17.02 9.88
C GLU A 241 10.91 -15.78 9.70
N LEU A 242 11.35 -14.80 8.90
CA LEU A 242 10.58 -13.60 8.57
C LEU A 242 9.32 -13.94 7.79
N LEU A 243 9.40 -14.85 6.81
CA LEU A 243 8.23 -15.34 6.08
C LEU A 243 7.21 -15.99 7.03
N ALA A 244 7.65 -16.95 7.85
CA ALA A 244 6.77 -17.64 8.79
C ALA A 244 6.19 -16.70 9.87
N ALA A 245 6.93 -15.65 10.23
CA ALA A 245 6.47 -14.60 11.12
C ALA A 245 5.37 -13.74 10.46
N LEU A 246 5.62 -13.27 9.23
CA LEU A 246 4.69 -12.43 8.48
C LEU A 246 3.39 -13.15 8.15
N GLU A 247 3.45 -14.42 7.73
CA GLU A 247 2.25 -15.20 7.45
C GLU A 247 1.35 -15.27 8.68
N ARG A 248 1.90 -15.69 9.82
CA ARG A 248 1.13 -15.76 11.07
C ARG A 248 0.57 -14.40 11.50
N ALA A 249 1.37 -13.34 11.40
CA ALA A 249 0.96 -12.02 11.80
C ALA A 249 -0.17 -11.48 10.90
N LEU A 250 -0.06 -11.65 9.58
CA LEU A 250 -1.10 -11.24 8.63
C LEU A 250 -2.38 -12.08 8.77
N GLU A 251 -2.26 -13.39 9.03
CA GLU A 251 -3.42 -14.24 9.35
C GLU A 251 -4.16 -13.71 10.59
N SER A 252 -3.41 -13.40 11.66
CA SER A 252 -4.00 -12.83 12.88
C SER A 252 -4.71 -11.50 12.64
N VAL A 253 -4.21 -10.63 11.75
CA VAL A 253 -4.88 -9.37 11.40
C VAL A 253 -6.18 -9.64 10.66
N LEU A 254 -6.17 -10.57 9.70
CA LEU A 254 -7.32 -10.92 8.88
C LEU A 254 -8.41 -11.68 9.65
N ASP A 255 -8.05 -12.29 10.78
CA ASP A 255 -8.96 -13.04 11.65
C ASP A 255 -9.31 -12.25 12.93
N SER A 256 -9.00 -10.94 12.97
CA SER A 256 -9.28 -10.05 14.12
C SER A 256 -10.76 -9.68 14.28
N CYS A 257 -11.54 -9.77 13.21
CA CYS A 257 -12.99 -9.52 13.24
C CYS A 257 -13.74 -10.79 13.67
N PRO A 258 -14.81 -10.70 14.48
CA PRO A 258 -15.60 -11.85 14.87
C PRO A 258 -16.06 -12.68 13.67
N GLU A 259 -15.87 -14.01 13.75
CA GLU A 259 -16.17 -14.94 12.65
C GLU A 259 -17.61 -14.79 12.12
N THR A 260 -18.55 -14.46 13.00
CA THR A 260 -19.96 -14.19 12.65
C THR A 260 -20.12 -13.12 11.58
N VAL A 261 -19.31 -12.04 11.61
CA VAL A 261 -19.36 -10.99 10.58
C VAL A 261 -18.91 -11.55 9.23
N GLY A 262 -17.85 -12.37 9.23
CA GLY A 262 -17.38 -13.06 8.03
C GLY A 262 -18.43 -14.00 7.45
N ARG A 263 -19.08 -14.82 8.30
CA ARG A 263 -20.16 -15.72 7.86
C ARG A 263 -21.37 -14.96 7.31
N LEU A 264 -21.73 -13.82 7.91
CA LEU A 264 -22.79 -12.95 7.37
C LEU A 264 -22.40 -12.37 6.01
N ALA A 265 -21.15 -11.95 5.82
CA ALA A 265 -20.67 -11.47 4.54
C ALA A 265 -20.72 -12.56 3.45
N ASP A 266 -20.27 -13.79 3.76
CA ASP A 266 -20.35 -14.91 2.81
C ASP A 266 -21.79 -15.36 2.54
N PHE A 267 -22.67 -15.29 3.54
CA PHE A 267 -24.11 -15.53 3.38
C PHE A 267 -24.73 -14.53 2.40
N LEU A 268 -24.50 -13.23 2.60
CA LEU A 268 -25.01 -12.18 1.71
C LEU A 268 -24.44 -12.28 0.29
N ASP A 269 -23.18 -12.70 0.17
CA ASP A 269 -22.52 -12.76 -1.13
C ASP A 269 -22.92 -13.99 -1.96
N THR A 270 -22.91 -15.16 -1.32
CA THR A 270 -23.05 -16.47 -2.01
C THR A 270 -24.13 -17.38 -1.44
N GLY A 271 -24.50 -17.19 -0.17
CA GLY A 271 -25.53 -18.00 0.50
C GLY A 271 -26.95 -17.68 0.04
N VAL A 272 -27.24 -16.42 -0.30
CA VAL A 272 -28.54 -16.01 -0.84
C VAL A 272 -28.63 -16.35 -2.33
N ASP A 273 -27.65 -15.93 -3.11
CA ASP A 273 -27.52 -16.17 -4.54
C ASP A 273 -26.07 -16.55 -4.86
N SER A 274 -25.85 -17.81 -5.23
CA SER A 274 -24.51 -18.27 -5.62
C SER A 274 -24.20 -18.03 -7.10
N GLU A 275 -25.22 -17.74 -7.91
CA GLU A 275 -25.08 -17.68 -9.37
C GLU A 275 -24.31 -16.44 -9.81
N THR A 276 -24.53 -15.29 -9.15
CA THR A 276 -23.73 -14.08 -9.40
C THR A 276 -22.25 -14.32 -9.17
N ALA A 277 -21.88 -15.03 -8.09
CA ALA A 277 -20.48 -15.35 -7.80
C ALA A 277 -19.89 -16.33 -8.83
N LYS A 278 -20.66 -17.35 -9.25
CA LYS A 278 -20.23 -18.27 -10.32
C LYS A 278 -19.88 -17.53 -11.62
N GLN A 279 -20.66 -16.52 -11.99
CA GLN A 279 -20.43 -15.78 -13.23
C GLN A 279 -19.32 -14.71 -13.13
N THR A 280 -19.01 -14.21 -11.93
CA THR A 280 -18.04 -13.13 -11.72
C THR A 280 -16.67 -13.60 -11.25
N ASP A 281 -16.61 -14.69 -10.49
CA ASP A 281 -15.38 -15.23 -9.88
C ASP A 281 -14.79 -16.42 -10.65
N PHE A 282 -15.52 -17.00 -11.61
CA PHE A 282 -15.08 -18.14 -12.41
C PHE A 282 -15.07 -17.82 -13.90
N GLN A 283 -14.37 -18.65 -14.68
CA GLN A 283 -14.37 -18.54 -16.14
C GLN A 283 -15.73 -19.00 -16.68
N ALA A 284 -16.29 -18.24 -17.62
CA ALA A 284 -17.62 -18.47 -18.19
C ALA A 284 -17.83 -19.92 -18.61
N GLY A 285 -18.89 -20.55 -18.08
CA GLY A 285 -19.27 -21.93 -18.39
C GLY A 285 -18.39 -23.01 -17.74
N THR A 286 -17.55 -22.67 -16.74
CA THR A 286 -16.67 -23.62 -16.06
C THR A 286 -16.59 -23.36 -14.55
N ASP A 287 -16.20 -24.38 -13.77
CA ASP A 287 -15.86 -24.22 -12.35
C ASP A 287 -14.40 -23.81 -12.13
N LYS A 288 -13.70 -23.34 -13.18
CA LYS A 288 -12.31 -22.89 -13.07
C LYS A 288 -12.28 -21.44 -12.59
N PRO A 289 -11.56 -21.12 -11.50
CA PRO A 289 -11.49 -19.75 -11.01
C PRO A 289 -10.95 -18.77 -12.06
N ARG A 290 -11.44 -17.54 -12.03
CA ARG A 290 -10.87 -16.42 -12.79
C ARG A 290 -9.56 -16.00 -12.11
N PHE A 291 -8.51 -15.82 -12.91
CA PHE A 291 -7.22 -15.33 -12.43
C PHE A 291 -6.90 -13.96 -13.00
N ALA A 292 -6.35 -13.09 -12.16
CA ALA A 292 -5.74 -11.83 -12.51
C ALA A 292 -4.21 -11.97 -12.37
N SER A 293 -3.45 -11.36 -13.29
CA SER A 293 -1.98 -11.38 -13.22
C SER A 293 -1.45 -10.17 -12.47
N CYS A 294 -0.51 -10.41 -11.55
CA CYS A 294 0.36 -9.39 -10.99
C CYS A 294 1.30 -8.81 -12.07
N GLY A 295 1.96 -7.73 -11.70
CA GLY A 295 2.99 -7.09 -12.51
C GLY A 295 4.40 -7.61 -12.21
N TRP A 296 5.34 -6.68 -12.10
CA TRP A 296 6.72 -6.92 -11.73
C TRP A 296 7.25 -5.71 -10.96
N CYS A 297 8.20 -5.91 -10.04
CA CYS A 297 8.97 -4.87 -9.37
C CYS A 297 10.46 -4.93 -9.78
N PRO A 298 11.24 -3.85 -9.59
CA PRO A 298 12.69 -3.90 -9.80
C PRO A 298 13.36 -4.90 -8.86
N ALA A 299 14.10 -5.87 -9.37
CA ALA A 299 14.78 -6.88 -8.57
C ALA A 299 15.77 -6.27 -7.55
N GLU A 300 16.44 -5.19 -7.93
CA GLU A 300 17.37 -4.43 -7.08
C GLU A 300 16.70 -3.64 -5.95
N SER A 301 15.36 -3.56 -5.92
CA SER A 301 14.58 -2.90 -4.84
C SER A 301 14.29 -3.82 -3.64
N TRP A 302 14.97 -4.96 -3.55
CA TRP A 302 14.81 -5.89 -2.43
C TRP A 302 15.12 -5.26 -1.06
N PRO A 303 16.05 -4.29 -0.89
CA PRO A 303 16.28 -3.69 0.42
C PRO A 303 15.08 -2.90 0.94
N GLU A 304 14.42 -2.13 0.07
CA GLU A 304 13.18 -1.43 0.41
C GLU A 304 12.04 -2.42 0.70
N GLY A 305 12.01 -3.53 -0.03
CA GLY A 305 11.08 -4.63 0.22
C GLY A 305 11.30 -5.28 1.59
N LEU A 306 12.55 -5.45 2.02
CA LEU A 306 12.92 -6.01 3.32
C LEU A 306 12.48 -5.10 4.46
N LEU A 307 12.78 -3.80 4.36
CA LEU A 307 12.32 -2.81 5.34
C LEU A 307 10.80 -2.83 5.45
N PHE A 308 10.09 -2.85 4.31
CA PHE A 308 8.63 -2.94 4.30
C PHE A 308 8.12 -4.23 4.93
N ALA A 309 8.74 -5.37 4.67
CA ALA A 309 8.39 -6.66 5.27
C ALA A 309 8.54 -6.62 6.80
N ILE A 310 9.62 -6.04 7.32
CA ILE A 310 9.86 -5.88 8.76
C ILE A 310 8.82 -4.92 9.38
N GLU A 311 8.54 -3.81 8.70
CA GLU A 311 7.55 -2.83 9.16
C GLU A 311 6.14 -3.44 9.21
N LEU A 312 5.76 -4.23 8.19
CA LEU A 312 4.49 -4.97 8.20
C LEU A 312 4.41 -5.93 9.39
N LEU A 313 5.49 -6.69 9.65
CA LEU A 313 5.53 -7.63 10.78
C LEU A 313 5.29 -6.90 12.10
N ARG A 314 6.05 -5.84 12.37
CA ARG A 314 5.96 -5.08 13.64
C ARG A 314 4.58 -4.44 13.82
N LEU A 315 4.00 -3.89 12.76
CA LEU A 315 2.65 -3.31 12.79
C LEU A 315 1.57 -4.37 13.03
N CYS A 316 1.73 -5.56 12.44
CA CYS A 316 0.78 -6.66 12.66
C CYS A 316 0.87 -7.22 14.09
N GLU A 317 2.08 -7.28 14.67
CA GLU A 317 2.31 -7.79 16.03
C GLU A 317 2.03 -6.76 17.13
N ALA A 318 1.95 -5.47 16.81
CA ALA A 318 1.62 -4.43 17.78
C ALA A 318 0.22 -4.63 18.37
N VAL A 319 0.11 -4.52 19.70
CA VAL A 319 -1.17 -4.62 20.42
C VAL A 319 -1.89 -3.28 20.41
N ILE A 320 -2.53 -3.01 19.28
CA ILE A 320 -3.36 -1.81 19.02
C ILE A 320 -4.75 -2.22 18.52
N ASP A 321 -5.68 -1.27 18.55
CA ASP A 321 -7.02 -1.45 18.00
C ASP A 321 -6.98 -1.92 16.53
N PRO A 322 -7.84 -2.86 16.10
CA PRO A 322 -7.80 -3.37 14.72
C PRO A 322 -7.98 -2.30 13.65
N ILE A 323 -8.83 -1.28 13.87
CA ILE A 323 -9.02 -0.19 12.91
C ILE A 323 -7.77 0.68 12.86
N GLU A 324 -7.21 0.99 14.03
CA GLU A 324 -5.94 1.71 14.11
C GLU A 324 -4.81 0.96 13.40
N ARG A 325 -4.74 -0.37 13.55
CA ARG A 325 -3.77 -1.21 12.84
C ARG A 325 -3.93 -1.09 11.33
N LEU A 326 -5.16 -1.11 10.82
CA LEU A 326 -5.41 -0.90 9.39
C LEU A 326 -4.94 0.49 8.93
N GLU A 327 -5.18 1.55 9.72
CA GLU A 327 -4.65 2.89 9.42
C GLU A 327 -3.12 2.91 9.38
N MET A 328 -2.44 2.21 10.30
CA MET A 328 -0.97 2.12 10.30
C MET A 328 -0.44 1.34 9.10
N LEU A 329 -1.10 0.23 8.72
CA LEU A 329 -0.75 -0.55 7.53
C LEU A 329 -0.98 0.24 6.23
N GLU A 330 -2.03 1.05 6.18
CA GLU A 330 -2.28 2.00 5.09
C GLU A 330 -1.12 3.02 4.94
N ILE A 331 -0.67 3.60 6.06
CA ILE A 331 0.50 4.49 6.08
C ILE A 331 1.75 3.71 5.65
N ALA A 332 1.93 2.46 6.08
CA ALA A 332 3.06 1.61 5.68
C ALA A 332 3.13 1.45 4.16
N CYS A 333 2.01 1.14 3.52
CA CYS A 333 1.92 1.03 2.06
C CYS A 333 2.28 2.35 1.37
N ALA A 334 1.76 3.49 1.86
CA ALA A 334 2.08 4.80 1.30
C ALA A 334 3.57 5.16 1.48
N MET A 335 4.13 4.93 2.66
CA MET A 335 5.54 5.18 2.95
C MET A 335 6.46 4.30 2.10
N GLN A 336 6.08 3.03 1.87
CA GLN A 336 6.82 2.15 0.97
C GLN A 336 6.81 2.63 -0.48
N VAL A 337 5.68 3.17 -0.96
CA VAL A 337 5.63 3.80 -2.29
C VAL A 337 6.61 4.97 -2.36
N LEU A 338 6.59 5.86 -1.36
CA LEU A 338 7.49 7.02 -1.33
C LEU A 338 8.97 6.62 -1.28
N ARG A 339 9.31 5.67 -0.40
CA ARG A 339 10.66 5.10 -0.28
C ARG A 339 11.12 4.45 -1.57
N SER A 340 10.30 3.61 -2.19
CA SER A 340 10.62 2.94 -3.45
C SER A 340 10.90 3.94 -4.58
N LEU A 341 10.11 5.01 -4.69
CA LEU A 341 10.34 6.06 -5.68
C LEU A 341 11.69 6.75 -5.44
N CYS A 342 12.02 7.09 -4.20
CA CYS A 342 13.26 7.79 -3.89
C CYS A 342 14.50 6.90 -4.05
N ALA A 343 14.53 5.72 -3.44
CA ALA A 343 15.66 4.81 -3.47
C ALA A 343 15.97 4.34 -4.90
N GLN A 344 14.93 3.92 -5.65
CA GLN A 344 15.11 3.53 -7.04
C GLN A 344 15.51 4.70 -7.93
N SER A 345 15.06 5.93 -7.65
CA SER A 345 15.56 7.10 -8.37
C SER A 345 17.02 7.41 -8.04
N ALA A 346 17.45 7.22 -6.80
CA ALA A 346 18.84 7.41 -6.38
C ALA A 346 19.79 6.46 -7.14
N ARG A 347 19.38 5.21 -7.39
CA ARG A 347 20.16 4.25 -8.21
C ARG A 347 20.35 4.68 -9.67
N TYR A 348 19.44 5.49 -10.23
CA TYR A 348 19.43 5.87 -11.65
C TYR A 348 19.71 7.35 -11.91
N ALA A 349 19.88 8.16 -10.85
CA ALA A 349 20.27 9.54 -11.01
C ALA A 349 21.76 9.62 -11.37
N GLN A 350 22.08 10.33 -12.46
CA GLN A 350 23.47 10.58 -12.90
C GLN A 350 24.26 11.51 -11.95
N ARG A 351 23.72 11.80 -10.75
CA ARG A 351 24.47 12.54 -9.74
C ARG A 351 25.60 11.65 -9.28
N SER A 352 26.82 12.10 -9.57
CA SER A 352 28.10 11.51 -9.17
C SER A 352 27.99 10.70 -7.88
N ALA A 353 28.52 9.49 -7.92
CA ALA A 353 28.66 8.52 -6.84
C ALA A 353 29.53 9.02 -5.66
N GLN A 354 29.37 10.28 -5.25
CA GLN A 354 29.90 10.79 -4.00
C GLN A 354 28.90 10.41 -2.91
N ARG A 355 29.18 9.31 -2.22
CA ARG A 355 28.62 9.06 -0.89
C ARG A 355 28.81 10.33 -0.09
N THR A 356 27.70 11.01 0.19
CA THR A 356 27.71 12.14 1.11
C THR A 356 27.59 11.52 2.48
N ASP A 357 28.58 11.75 3.35
CA ASP A 357 28.51 11.33 4.74
C ASP A 357 27.21 11.88 5.36
N GLY A 358 26.51 11.07 6.15
CA GLY A 358 25.21 11.44 6.74
C GLY A 358 23.98 11.17 5.86
N ILE A 359 24.14 10.53 4.69
CA ILE A 359 23.01 10.02 3.89
C ILE A 359 22.84 8.52 4.14
N GLY A 360 21.60 8.10 4.42
CA GLY A 360 21.26 6.70 4.67
C GLY A 360 21.58 5.76 3.49
N SER A 361 21.60 4.46 3.74
CA SER A 361 21.98 3.42 2.75
C SER A 361 21.13 3.39 1.48
N LEU A 362 19.93 4.00 1.52
CA LEU A 362 19.02 4.11 0.38
C LEU A 362 19.36 5.27 -0.59
N GLY A 363 20.35 6.11 -0.27
CA GLY A 363 20.88 7.13 -1.19
C GLY A 363 20.05 8.42 -1.31
N TYR A 364 19.07 8.62 -0.43
CA TYR A 364 18.27 9.84 -0.36
C TYR A 364 18.05 10.31 1.09
N VAL A 365 17.59 11.54 1.26
CA VAL A 365 17.27 12.11 2.58
C VAL A 365 16.03 13.01 2.54
N TRP A 366 15.19 12.93 3.57
CA TRP A 366 14.05 13.78 3.84
C TRP A 366 14.31 14.62 5.09
N ALA A 367 14.50 15.92 4.88
CA ALA A 367 14.72 16.90 5.93
C ALA A 367 13.38 17.38 6.51
N ILE A 368 13.01 16.87 7.69
CA ILE A 368 11.69 17.10 8.31
C ILE A 368 11.73 18.36 9.17
N SER A 369 10.87 19.32 8.85
CA SER A 369 10.72 20.57 9.60
C SER A 369 9.62 20.50 10.65
N ASP A 370 9.68 21.38 11.64
CA ASP A 370 8.70 21.49 12.71
C ASP A 370 7.27 21.74 12.18
N PRO A 371 6.22 21.07 12.70
CA PRO A 371 4.88 21.18 12.13
C PRO A 371 4.32 22.61 12.12
N ALA A 372 4.59 23.42 13.14
CA ALA A 372 4.17 24.82 13.24
C ALA A 372 4.83 25.70 12.16
N GLY A 373 6.06 25.37 11.78
CA GLY A 373 6.88 26.11 10.83
C GLY A 373 7.46 27.39 11.42
N ASP A 374 7.78 27.38 12.71
CA ASP A 374 8.35 28.45 13.50
C ASP A 374 9.87 28.61 13.22
N GLN A 375 10.55 27.49 12.95
CA GLN A 375 11.97 27.50 12.62
C GLN A 375 12.18 27.86 11.14
N THR A 376 12.26 29.16 10.85
CA THR A 376 12.29 29.67 9.47
C THR A 376 13.43 29.09 8.61
N VAL A 377 14.62 28.89 9.17
CA VAL A 377 15.77 28.32 8.43
C VAL A 377 15.53 26.85 8.08
N VAL A 378 15.19 26.03 9.08
CA VAL A 378 14.82 24.61 8.91
C VAL A 378 13.70 24.43 7.89
N LYS A 379 12.66 25.26 7.98
CA LYS A 379 11.57 25.31 7.01
C LYS A 379 12.04 25.56 5.58
N GLN A 380 13.00 26.48 5.36
CA GLN A 380 13.56 26.71 4.03
C GLN A 380 14.42 25.55 3.53
N ILE A 381 15.19 24.90 4.42
CA ILE A 381 15.97 23.70 4.08
C ILE A 381 15.03 22.58 3.64
N SER A 382 13.99 22.28 4.43
CA SER A 382 12.98 21.28 4.11
C SER A 382 12.28 21.56 2.77
N ARG A 383 11.94 22.83 2.49
CA ARG A 383 11.37 23.23 1.19
C ARG A 383 12.30 22.94 0.01
N ARG A 384 13.59 23.23 0.17
CA ARG A 384 14.61 22.93 -0.85
C ARG A 384 14.78 21.43 -1.03
N ASN A 385 14.80 20.68 0.07
CA ASN A 385 14.92 19.23 0.06
C ASN A 385 13.74 18.55 -0.67
N VAL A 386 12.49 19.00 -0.45
CA VAL A 386 11.32 18.54 -1.24
C VAL A 386 11.50 18.78 -2.75
N ASN A 387 12.09 19.92 -3.14
CA ASN A 387 12.39 20.19 -4.55
C ASN A 387 13.52 19.31 -5.09
N ALA A 388 14.55 19.04 -4.28
CA ALA A 388 15.64 18.14 -4.62
C ALA A 388 15.14 16.70 -4.84
N VAL A 389 14.24 16.19 -3.97
CA VAL A 389 13.60 14.88 -4.12
C VAL A 389 12.76 14.81 -5.41
N GLN A 390 11.96 15.83 -5.71
CA GLN A 390 11.22 15.88 -6.97
C GLN A 390 12.14 15.85 -8.18
N ARG A 391 13.25 16.60 -8.13
CA ARG A 391 14.24 16.65 -9.20
C ARG A 391 14.95 15.31 -9.37
N LEU A 392 15.32 14.65 -8.28
CA LEU A 392 15.88 13.29 -8.30
C LEU A 392 14.98 12.34 -9.08
N ILE A 393 13.69 12.29 -8.73
CA ILE A 393 12.73 11.39 -9.36
C ILE A 393 12.51 11.78 -10.84
N PHE A 394 12.43 13.09 -11.12
CA PHE A 394 12.26 13.62 -12.48
C PHE A 394 13.44 13.26 -13.40
N ASP A 395 14.67 13.36 -12.89
CA ASP A 395 15.90 13.07 -13.63
C ASP A 395 16.06 11.55 -13.83
N ALA A 396 15.74 10.74 -12.81
CA ALA A 396 15.87 9.29 -12.88
C ALA A 396 14.97 8.65 -13.94
N VAL A 397 13.70 9.08 -14.08
CA VAL A 397 12.80 8.58 -15.14
C VAL A 397 13.24 8.99 -16.55
N ARG A 398 14.22 9.90 -16.66
CA ARG A 398 14.85 10.35 -17.91
C ARG A 398 16.17 9.64 -18.21
N HIS A 399 16.54 8.63 -17.41
CA HIS A 399 17.74 7.84 -17.66
C HIS A 399 17.69 7.20 -19.07
N PRO A 400 18.77 7.30 -19.88
CA PRO A 400 18.75 6.88 -21.30
C PRO A 400 18.26 5.44 -21.53
N ASP A 401 18.62 4.51 -20.65
CA ASP A 401 18.19 3.11 -20.77
C ASP A 401 16.68 2.90 -20.68
N LEU A 402 15.96 3.78 -19.99
CA LEU A 402 14.50 3.67 -19.84
C LEU A 402 13.77 4.12 -21.10
N HIS A 403 14.45 4.90 -21.96
CA HIS A 403 13.90 5.46 -23.20
C HIS A 403 14.23 4.63 -24.45
N LYS A 404 15.00 3.55 -24.30
CA LYS A 404 15.30 2.60 -25.38
C LYS A 404 14.00 2.07 -26.00
N GLY A 405 13.89 2.12 -27.33
CA GLY A 405 12.72 1.68 -28.09
C GLY A 405 11.54 2.66 -28.11
N LEU A 406 11.66 3.86 -27.52
CA LEU A 406 10.64 4.91 -27.66
C LEU A 406 10.82 5.74 -28.95
N ASN A 407 12.00 5.69 -29.54
CA ASN A 407 12.35 6.34 -30.80
C ASN A 407 11.58 5.79 -32.02
N THR A 408 11.00 4.60 -31.90
CA THR A 408 10.17 3.99 -32.96
C THR A 408 8.71 4.45 -32.92
N LEU A 409 8.30 5.23 -31.91
CA LEU A 409 6.93 5.71 -31.75
C LEU A 409 6.65 6.92 -32.64
N SER A 410 5.38 7.09 -33.02
CA SER A 410 4.95 8.34 -33.66
C SER A 410 5.11 9.54 -32.69
N PRO A 411 5.27 10.77 -33.19
CA PRO A 411 5.40 11.96 -32.34
C PRO A 411 4.24 12.14 -31.35
N LYS A 412 3.01 11.77 -31.75
CA LYS A 412 1.81 11.84 -30.90
C LYS A 412 1.87 10.83 -29.76
N GLU A 413 2.27 9.59 -30.04
CA GLU A 413 2.38 8.55 -29.02
C GLU A 413 3.51 8.84 -28.03
N LEU A 414 4.66 9.28 -28.53
CA LEU A 414 5.78 9.68 -27.68
C LEU A 414 5.35 10.79 -26.72
N LYS A 415 4.69 11.83 -27.25
CA LYS A 415 4.13 12.92 -26.42
C LYS A 415 3.15 12.41 -25.37
N ASN A 416 2.29 11.45 -25.70
CA ASN A 416 1.35 10.86 -24.75
C ASN A 416 2.07 10.09 -23.64
N VAL A 417 3.07 9.27 -23.98
CA VAL A 417 3.86 8.50 -23.01
C VAL A 417 4.61 9.42 -22.05
N ILE A 418 5.26 10.47 -22.56
CA ILE A 418 5.99 11.45 -21.74
C ILE A 418 5.04 12.26 -20.85
N ASN A 419 3.89 12.70 -21.39
CA ASN A 419 2.88 13.40 -20.59
C ASN A 419 2.31 12.53 -19.48
N ASP A 420 2.05 11.25 -19.76
CA ASP A 420 1.55 10.29 -18.78
C ASP A 420 2.58 10.07 -17.67
N MET A 421 3.85 9.82 -18.03
CA MET A 421 5.00 9.74 -17.12
C MET A 421 5.07 10.95 -16.16
N ASP A 422 5.01 12.18 -16.68
CA ASP A 422 5.16 13.39 -15.87
C ASP A 422 3.92 13.71 -15.01
N LYS A 423 2.71 13.39 -15.49
CA LYS A 423 1.46 13.79 -14.81
C LYS A 423 0.91 12.74 -13.87
N ARG A 424 1.18 11.45 -14.12
CA ARG A 424 0.53 10.35 -13.39
C ARG A 424 1.49 9.46 -12.60
N TYR A 425 2.79 9.58 -12.83
CA TYR A 425 3.83 8.76 -12.19
C TYR A 425 4.94 9.64 -11.61
N GLY A 426 5.99 9.00 -11.07
CA GLY A 426 7.21 9.66 -10.60
C GLY A 426 6.95 10.74 -9.55
N HIS A 427 7.52 11.93 -9.77
CA HIS A 427 7.50 13.02 -8.78
C HIS A 427 6.07 13.52 -8.47
N LYS A 428 5.14 13.45 -9.43
CA LYS A 428 3.75 13.87 -9.22
C LYS A 428 2.99 12.89 -8.34
N LEU A 429 3.25 11.59 -8.51
CA LEU A 429 2.79 10.54 -7.61
C LEU A 429 3.36 10.76 -6.20
N PHE A 430 4.68 10.96 -6.08
CA PHE A 430 5.36 11.21 -4.80
C PHE A 430 4.69 12.34 -4.02
N LEU A 431 4.53 13.51 -4.64
CA LEU A 431 3.88 14.66 -3.99
C LEU A 431 2.44 14.37 -3.58
N THR A 432 1.69 13.63 -4.42
CA THR A 432 0.29 13.32 -4.15
C THR A 432 0.16 12.41 -2.96
N VAL A 433 0.92 11.32 -2.92
CA VAL A 433 0.91 10.34 -1.82
C VAL A 433 1.41 11.00 -0.52
N ALA A 434 2.54 11.70 -0.55
CA ALA A 434 3.10 12.38 0.61
C ALA A 434 2.14 13.43 1.21
N LYS A 435 1.39 14.15 0.36
CA LYS A 435 0.35 15.09 0.84
C LYS A 435 -0.88 14.39 1.40
N ARG A 436 -1.27 13.23 0.87
CA ARG A 436 -2.42 12.45 1.35
C ARG A 436 -2.19 11.95 2.77
N ILE A 437 -0.99 11.44 3.07
CA ILE A 437 -0.61 11.00 4.43
C ILE A 437 -0.18 12.15 5.36
N GLY A 438 -0.12 13.38 4.85
CA GLY A 438 0.25 14.56 5.63
C GLY A 438 1.75 14.70 5.92
N LEU A 439 2.61 13.97 5.20
CA LEU A 439 4.08 14.09 5.28
C LEU A 439 4.58 15.39 4.62
N ILE A 440 3.81 15.95 3.67
CA ILE A 440 4.11 17.23 3.02
C ILE A 440 2.98 18.25 3.25
N VAL A 441 3.36 19.46 3.67
CA VAL A 441 2.47 20.63 3.82
C VAL A 441 3.02 21.85 3.07
N PRO A 442 2.18 22.80 2.61
CA PRO A 442 0.71 22.74 2.64
C PRO A 442 0.13 21.78 1.59
N LYS A 443 -1.08 21.27 1.84
CA LYS A 443 -1.79 20.39 0.89
C LYS A 443 -2.00 21.10 -0.47
N ARG A 444 -2.36 22.39 -0.44
CA ARG A 444 -2.52 23.27 -1.62
C ARG A 444 -1.63 24.50 -1.48
N GLY A 445 -1.13 25.02 -2.59
CA GLY A 445 -0.26 26.21 -2.60
C GLY A 445 1.23 25.88 -2.71
N ALA A 446 2.04 26.95 -2.72
CA ALA A 446 3.49 26.89 -2.87
C ALA A 446 4.22 26.68 -1.54
N GLY A 447 5.51 26.35 -1.61
CA GLY A 447 6.36 26.21 -0.43
C GLY A 447 6.17 24.91 0.33
N THR A 448 6.01 23.81 -0.40
CA THR A 448 5.91 22.46 0.16
C THR A 448 7.16 22.07 0.94
N ARG A 449 6.98 21.53 2.14
CA ARG A 449 8.03 21.05 3.05
C ARG A 449 7.60 19.74 3.71
N PHE A 450 8.56 18.98 4.20
CA PHE A 450 8.30 17.78 4.99
C PHE A 450 7.98 18.13 6.45
N VAL A 451 7.01 17.43 7.03
CA VAL A 451 6.58 17.55 8.44
C VAL A 451 6.09 16.22 8.96
N PHE A 452 5.95 16.11 10.29
CA PHE A 452 5.14 15.06 10.91
C PHE A 452 3.79 15.58 11.37
N ASN A 453 2.87 14.64 11.47
CA ASN A 453 1.64 14.75 12.23
C ASN A 453 1.60 13.58 13.22
N ASP A 454 0.66 13.59 14.16
CA ASP A 454 0.60 12.60 15.23
C ASP A 454 0.48 11.16 14.70
N ARG A 455 -0.27 10.97 13.60
CA ARG A 455 -0.43 9.65 12.96
C ARG A 455 0.88 9.14 12.36
N LEU A 456 1.63 10.01 11.70
CA LEU A 456 2.94 9.66 11.15
C LEU A 456 3.95 9.39 12.26
N LEU A 457 3.95 10.17 13.34
CA LEU A 457 4.84 9.94 14.47
C LEU A 457 4.56 8.57 15.09
N ARG A 458 3.29 8.27 15.33
CA ARG A 458 2.84 6.98 15.87
C ARG A 458 3.22 5.81 14.96
N PHE A 459 2.98 5.95 13.65
CA PHE A 459 3.42 4.98 12.66
C PHE A 459 4.93 4.73 12.73
N LEU A 460 5.75 5.78 12.78
CA LEU A 460 7.21 5.66 12.81
C LEU A 460 7.70 4.93 14.07
N VAL A 461 7.10 5.19 15.23
CA VAL A 461 7.45 4.46 16.46
C VAL A 461 7.10 2.97 16.30
N LEU A 462 5.89 2.66 15.84
CA LEU A 462 5.41 1.29 15.69
C LEU A 462 6.12 0.48 14.60
N SER A 463 6.58 1.14 13.53
CA SER A 463 7.22 0.48 12.39
C SER A 463 8.73 0.30 12.58
N VAL A 464 9.37 1.23 13.31
CA VAL A 464 10.83 1.24 13.50
C VAL A 464 11.27 0.51 14.77
N LEU A 465 10.41 0.45 15.79
CA LEU A 465 10.68 -0.27 17.05
C LEU A 465 9.76 -1.47 17.16
N ARG A 466 10.29 -2.61 17.59
CA ARG A 466 9.47 -3.79 17.88
C ARG A 466 8.52 -3.50 19.05
N PRO A 467 7.37 -4.19 19.15
CA PRO A 467 6.52 -4.12 20.33
C PRO A 467 7.34 -4.32 21.63
N GLY A 468 7.23 -3.37 22.57
CA GLY A 468 7.97 -3.38 23.84
C GLY A 468 9.42 -2.91 23.77
N GLU A 469 9.96 -2.65 22.57
CA GLU A 469 11.34 -2.21 22.41
C GLU A 469 11.51 -0.74 22.85
N ARG A 470 12.63 -0.49 23.53
CA ARG A 470 13.07 0.85 23.92
C ARG A 470 14.47 1.12 23.41
N VAL A 471 14.67 2.31 22.87
CA VAL A 471 15.96 2.78 22.36
C VAL A 471 16.23 4.19 22.84
N THR A 472 17.49 4.63 22.80
CA THR A 472 17.79 6.05 23.05
C THR A 472 17.19 6.93 21.95
N TYR A 473 16.91 8.20 22.26
CA TYR A 473 16.44 9.16 21.25
C TYR A 473 17.39 9.27 20.04
N GLU A 474 18.71 9.24 20.28
CA GLU A 474 19.71 9.24 19.21
C GLU A 474 19.66 7.96 18.35
N SER A 475 19.47 6.79 18.98
CA SER A 475 19.25 5.54 18.26
C SER A 475 17.97 5.58 17.43
N PHE A 476 16.89 6.18 17.94
CA PHE A 476 15.65 6.34 17.20
C PHE A 476 15.84 7.21 15.94
N LYS A 477 16.54 8.35 16.05
CA LYS A 477 16.88 9.19 14.87
C LYS A 477 17.70 8.43 13.83
N LYS A 478 18.69 7.63 14.26
CA LYS A 478 19.48 6.78 13.34
C LYS A 478 18.63 5.74 12.63
N LEU A 479 17.68 5.13 13.33
CA LEU A 479 16.76 4.17 12.72
C LEU A 479 15.78 4.84 11.75
N LEU A 480 15.29 6.06 12.03
CA LEU A 480 14.50 6.86 11.08
C LEU A 480 15.28 7.12 9.78
N LEU A 481 16.57 7.46 9.89
CA LEU A 481 17.45 7.64 8.74
C LEU A 481 17.65 6.32 7.97
N ALA A 482 17.87 5.21 8.67
CA ALA A 482 18.10 3.90 8.04
C ALA A 482 16.85 3.34 7.33
N HIS A 483 15.66 3.48 7.93
CA HIS A 483 14.41 2.95 7.38
C HIS A 483 13.81 3.84 6.28
N TYR A 484 13.91 5.17 6.42
CA TYR A 484 13.15 6.11 5.58
C TYR A 484 13.99 7.24 5.00
N GLY A 485 15.27 7.35 5.34
CA GLY A 485 16.09 8.52 4.97
C GLY A 485 15.68 9.78 5.73
N ILE A 486 15.00 9.66 6.87
CA ILE A 486 14.47 10.81 7.62
C ILE A 486 15.55 11.45 8.50
N THR A 487 15.62 12.77 8.50
CA THR A 487 16.45 13.56 9.42
C THR A 487 15.69 14.73 10.03
N VAL A 488 16.04 15.07 11.27
CA VAL A 488 15.40 16.12 12.08
C VAL A 488 16.41 17.02 12.82
N ASP A 489 17.68 16.66 12.90
CA ASP A 489 18.69 17.35 13.71
C ASP A 489 19.69 18.18 12.87
N ASP A 490 20.51 18.96 13.55
CA ASP A 490 21.46 19.90 12.94
C ASP A 490 22.41 19.21 11.94
N GLU A 491 22.94 18.04 12.30
CA GLU A 491 23.90 17.30 11.48
C GLU A 491 23.23 16.75 10.21
N GLY A 492 22.06 16.13 10.34
CA GLY A 492 21.39 15.62 9.18
C GLY A 492 20.74 16.73 8.32
N PHE A 493 20.37 17.88 8.90
CA PHE A 493 20.04 19.08 8.10
C PHE A 493 21.24 19.57 7.29
N ALA A 494 22.42 19.63 7.89
CA ALA A 494 23.65 20.00 7.19
C ALA A 494 23.94 19.05 6.01
N SER A 495 23.81 17.75 6.25
CA SER A 495 23.96 16.70 5.23
C SER A 495 22.89 16.82 4.12
N SER A 496 21.65 17.16 4.50
CA SER A 496 20.56 17.38 3.54
C SER A 496 20.77 18.60 2.64
N CYS A 497 21.44 19.64 3.13
CA CYS A 497 21.82 20.81 2.33
C CYS A 497 22.83 20.41 1.24
N GLU A 498 23.87 19.66 1.61
CA GLU A 498 24.87 19.15 0.67
C GLU A 498 24.22 18.26 -0.39
N TRP A 499 23.40 17.29 0.04
CA TRP A 499 22.67 16.40 -0.86
C TRP A 499 21.70 17.15 -1.79
N SER A 500 21.07 18.22 -1.30
CA SER A 500 20.19 19.08 -2.10
C SER A 500 20.95 19.98 -3.09
N GLY A 501 22.28 20.01 -3.03
CA GLY A 501 23.15 20.80 -3.91
C GLY A 501 23.45 22.22 -3.40
N THR A 502 23.41 22.42 -2.09
CA THR A 502 23.72 23.69 -1.41
C THR A 502 24.86 23.51 -0.41
N SER A 503 25.52 24.60 -0.01
CA SER A 503 26.61 24.53 0.96
C SER A 503 26.14 24.00 2.32
N ARG A 504 27.02 23.21 2.97
CA ARG A 504 26.84 22.77 4.35
C ARG A 504 26.64 23.97 5.28
N LEU A 505 25.70 23.87 6.20
CA LEU A 505 25.56 24.83 7.30
C LEU A 505 26.39 24.34 8.49
N THR A 506 27.08 25.25 9.16
CA THR A 506 27.98 24.92 10.27
C THR A 506 27.26 24.65 11.58
N THR A 507 26.20 25.40 11.92
CA THR A 507 25.35 25.15 13.11
C THR A 507 23.94 25.71 12.90
N LEU A 508 22.89 25.05 13.38
CA LEU A 508 21.51 25.57 13.41
C LEU A 508 21.03 25.90 14.84
N GLY A 509 21.94 25.90 15.82
CA GLY A 509 21.65 26.26 17.21
C GLY A 509 21.33 25.07 18.11
N GLY A 510 21.46 23.82 17.61
CA GLY A 510 21.40 22.59 18.40
C GLY A 510 20.02 22.24 18.96
N LYS A 511 18.95 22.85 18.42
CA LYS A 511 17.57 22.77 18.92
C LYS A 511 16.56 22.48 17.81
N THR A 512 17.02 21.93 16.70
CA THR A 512 16.20 21.72 15.50
C THR A 512 15.20 20.57 15.64
N ASP A 513 15.41 19.69 16.62
CA ASP A 513 14.62 18.49 16.91
C ASP A 513 13.88 18.53 18.27
N GLU A 514 13.92 19.65 19.01
CA GLU A 514 13.19 19.82 20.29
C GLU A 514 11.69 19.52 20.13
N TRP A 515 11.07 20.00 19.04
CA TRP A 515 9.67 19.76 18.72
C TRP A 515 9.34 18.26 18.59
N LEU A 516 10.29 17.44 18.13
CA LEU A 516 10.06 16.00 17.98
C LEU A 516 10.03 15.33 19.36
N THR A 517 10.91 15.77 20.26
CA THR A 517 10.92 15.31 21.66
C THR A 517 9.60 15.64 22.35
N GLU A 518 9.09 16.86 22.17
CA GLU A 518 7.79 17.28 22.70
C GLU A 518 6.64 16.44 22.13
N MET A 519 6.61 16.15 20.83
CA MET A 519 5.57 15.32 20.23
C MET A 519 5.63 13.86 20.72
N LEU A 520 6.83 13.29 20.90
CA LEU A 520 7.00 11.94 21.44
C LEU A 520 6.53 11.86 22.90
N GLU A 521 6.82 12.89 23.70
CA GLU A 521 6.35 13.00 25.09
C GLU A 521 4.83 13.14 25.15
N ALA A 522 4.25 14.03 24.34
CA ALA A 522 2.80 14.22 24.26
C ALA A 522 2.06 12.96 23.78
N SER A 523 2.74 12.11 22.99
CA SER A 523 2.21 10.82 22.52
C SER A 523 2.39 9.68 23.52
N GLY A 524 3.02 9.93 24.67
CA GLY A 524 3.25 8.92 25.72
C GLY A 524 4.31 7.87 25.38
N VAL A 525 5.16 8.12 24.38
CA VAL A 525 6.18 7.16 23.88
C VAL A 525 7.61 7.60 24.21
N LEU A 526 7.79 8.71 24.93
CA LEU A 526 9.08 9.18 25.42
C LEU A 526 9.19 8.97 26.94
N ILE A 527 10.32 8.42 27.39
CA ILE A 527 10.67 8.33 28.81
C ILE A 527 11.90 9.21 29.06
N ARG A 528 11.74 10.25 29.89
CA ARG A 528 12.85 11.10 30.32
C ARG A 528 13.62 10.42 31.46
N LEU A 529 14.91 10.17 31.26
CA LEU A 529 15.81 9.64 32.30
C LEU A 529 16.57 10.76 33.04
N SER A 530 16.87 11.86 32.34
CA SER A 530 17.49 13.07 32.87
C SER A 530 17.31 14.23 31.87
N ASP A 531 17.82 15.43 32.20
CA ASP A 531 17.75 16.62 31.34
C ASP A 531 18.39 16.43 29.96
N SER A 532 19.30 15.47 29.79
CA SER A 532 20.06 15.22 28.55
C SER A 532 19.89 13.81 27.99
N CYS A 533 19.05 12.96 28.60
CA CYS A 533 18.88 11.57 28.17
C CYS A 533 17.40 11.17 28.21
N SER A 534 16.90 10.75 27.04
CA SER A 534 15.55 10.25 26.85
C SER A 534 15.55 8.94 26.06
N LEU A 535 14.60 8.07 26.39
CA LEU A 535 14.33 6.84 25.65
C LEU A 535 13.03 6.99 24.87
N VAL A 536 12.98 6.41 23.67
CA VAL A 536 11.76 6.20 22.90
C VAL A 536 11.34 4.75 23.09
N LEU A 537 10.10 4.53 23.51
CA LEU A 537 9.50 3.23 23.79
C LEU A 537 8.35 2.98 22.80
N ASN A 538 8.27 1.76 22.26
CA ASN A 538 7.03 1.25 21.70
C ASN A 538 6.25 0.52 22.82
N PRO A 539 5.18 1.12 23.38
CA PRO A 539 4.49 0.56 24.55
C PRO A 539 3.47 -0.53 24.23
N PHE A 540 3.38 -0.98 22.97
CA PHE A 540 2.32 -1.88 22.50
C PHE A 540 2.77 -3.34 22.44
N ASP A 541 3.47 -3.82 23.47
CA ASP A 541 3.77 -5.25 23.64
C ASP A 541 2.56 -6.04 24.11
N GLY A 542 2.50 -7.33 23.74
CA GLY A 542 1.51 -8.27 24.24
C GLY A 542 1.87 -8.89 25.59
N GLY A 543 2.86 -8.32 26.29
CA GLY A 543 3.20 -8.73 27.65
C GLY A 543 2.16 -8.18 28.63
N GLU A 544 1.71 -9.02 29.56
CA GLU A 544 0.86 -8.57 30.66
C GLU A 544 1.50 -7.37 31.34
N VAL A 545 0.76 -6.26 31.41
CA VAL A 545 1.07 -5.14 32.30
C VAL A 545 0.99 -5.70 33.73
N SER A 546 2.11 -6.17 34.26
CA SER A 546 2.26 -6.34 35.69
C SER A 546 2.29 -4.94 36.30
N GLU A 547 1.13 -4.51 36.80
CA GLU A 547 0.96 -3.36 37.71
C GLU A 547 1.93 -3.42 38.89
#